data_AF-A0A3E3IN40-F1
#
_entry.id   AF-A0A3E3IN40-F1
#
_cell.length_a   1.000
_cell.length_b   1.000
_cell.length_c   1.000
_cell.angle_alpha   90.00
_cell.angle_beta   90.00
_cell.angle_gamma   90.00
#
_symmetry.space_group_name_H-M   'P 1'
#
loop_
_entity.id
_entity.type
_entity.pdbx_description
1 polymer ?
#
loop_
_entity_poly.entity_id
_entity_poly.type
_entity_poly.pdbx_seq_one_letter_code
_entity_poly.pdbx_strand_id
1 'polypeptide(L)'
;MVRACYHQGLPGGLYHGTGGKQPVRGGVFHSGGGKKGTYYLVRYFVDFRESAERICARLEELGLHTCVIFYPEKLSVDQLYDAVRFLEELRERAFYVPGGNVISARQLEEQVKLLEGEEENREVSRRILGEMKELLHTQCLEKKADRLEVFLLEYFDKLNNNPRKCFYILEEMSFFLSEIYDACAARKKEARLPGKPELKAAVYQALNLEELRRFCLENGLEGIRRLGDRKAEESRKYEHVVSCVKQYVEAHYGDSICVEALASDIGLSPNYVRSLFKESEGTTINEWIVEFRMEKACALLTDRRLKVKEISRMVGYENSSYFCSVFARRFGVSPNEYRLEILG
;
A
#
# COMPACT_ATOMS: atom_id res chain seq x y z
N MET A 1 7.64 -11.89 -19.68
CA MET A 1 8.20 -13.15 -19.17
C MET A 1 9.28 -13.68 -20.11
N VAL A 2 10.57 -13.45 -19.79
CA VAL A 2 11.67 -14.10 -20.51
C VAL A 2 11.98 -15.44 -19.86
N ARG A 3 11.66 -16.55 -20.54
CA ARG A 3 11.90 -17.89 -19.99
C ARG A 3 12.38 -18.84 -21.05
N ALA A 4 13.48 -19.53 -20.81
CA ALA A 4 13.96 -20.53 -21.73
C ALA A 4 13.50 -21.94 -21.35
N CYS A 5 12.81 -22.63 -22.26
CA CYS A 5 12.45 -24.05 -22.08
C CYS A 5 13.19 -24.93 -23.09
N TYR A 6 13.65 -26.10 -22.64
CA TYR A 6 14.48 -27.02 -23.43
C TYR A 6 13.95 -28.46 -23.36
N HIS A 7 13.81 -29.12 -24.52
CA HIS A 7 13.49 -30.54 -24.60
C HIS A 7 14.73 -31.34 -25.02
N GLN A 8 15.15 -32.28 -24.18
CA GLN A 8 16.24 -33.21 -24.45
C GLN A 8 15.62 -34.53 -24.92
N GLY A 9 15.58 -34.77 -26.23
CA GLY A 9 15.32 -36.10 -26.76
C GLY A 9 16.43 -37.07 -26.31
N LEU A 10 16.06 -38.27 -25.89
CA LEU A 10 16.99 -39.34 -25.48
C LEU A 10 18.05 -39.65 -26.56
N PRO A 11 19.23 -40.15 -26.17
CA PRO A 11 20.43 -40.15 -27.00
C PRO A 11 20.39 -41.23 -28.07
N GLY A 12 20.56 -40.81 -29.32
CA GLY A 12 20.80 -41.67 -30.46
C GLY A 12 21.83 -41.06 -31.40
N GLY A 13 23.11 -41.13 -31.03
CA GLY A 13 24.23 -40.92 -31.95
C GLY A 13 25.12 -39.72 -31.64
N LEU A 14 26.32 -40.03 -31.14
CA LEU A 14 27.48 -39.14 -31.17
C LEU A 14 27.70 -38.61 -32.60
N TYR A 15 27.57 -37.30 -32.81
CA TYR A 15 28.17 -36.64 -33.97
C TYR A 15 29.38 -35.83 -33.53
N HIS A 16 30.56 -36.42 -33.71
CA HIS A 16 31.79 -35.66 -33.88
C HIS A 16 31.72 -34.95 -35.24
N GLY A 17 31.77 -33.62 -35.22
CA GLY A 17 31.77 -32.81 -36.44
C GLY A 17 32.50 -31.50 -36.21
N THR A 18 33.82 -31.50 -36.40
CA THR A 18 34.63 -30.30 -36.57
C THR A 18 34.22 -29.58 -37.85
N GLY A 19 33.65 -28.37 -37.76
CA GLY A 19 33.40 -27.54 -38.94
C GLY A 19 32.68 -26.23 -38.67
N GLY A 20 33.38 -25.11 -38.91
CA GLY A 20 32.81 -23.83 -39.37
C GLY A 20 31.82 -23.07 -38.47
N LYS A 21 32.32 -22.06 -37.74
CA LYS A 21 31.49 -21.06 -37.04
C LYS A 21 30.71 -20.18 -38.03
N GLN A 22 29.38 -20.23 -38.01
CA GLN A 22 28.52 -19.09 -38.36
C GLN A 22 27.28 -19.07 -37.45
N PRO A 23 26.86 -17.90 -36.92
CA PRO A 23 25.62 -17.78 -36.17
C PRO A 23 24.42 -17.87 -37.12
N VAL A 24 23.47 -18.76 -36.82
CA VAL A 24 22.30 -19.03 -37.65
C VAL A 24 21.10 -18.19 -37.18
N ARG A 25 20.35 -17.64 -38.16
CA ARG A 25 19.18 -16.75 -37.98
C ARG A 25 18.07 -17.40 -37.13
N GLY A 26 17.62 -16.68 -36.09
CA GLY A 26 16.36 -16.95 -35.39
C GLY A 26 15.15 -16.49 -36.20
N GLY A 27 14.05 -17.26 -36.14
CA GLY A 27 12.75 -16.88 -36.71
C GLY A 27 11.84 -16.34 -35.62
N VAL A 28 11.18 -15.20 -35.87
CA VAL A 28 10.17 -14.63 -34.96
C VAL A 28 8.80 -15.07 -35.45
N PHE A 29 8.04 -15.77 -34.60
CA PHE A 29 6.67 -16.16 -34.91
C PHE A 29 5.72 -15.47 -33.94
N HIS A 30 4.68 -14.85 -34.51
CA HIS A 30 3.59 -14.24 -33.76
C HIS A 30 2.36 -15.13 -33.96
N SER A 31 1.72 -15.59 -32.89
CA SER A 31 0.46 -16.33 -33.05
C SER A 31 -0.61 -15.38 -33.61
N GLY A 32 -1.12 -15.71 -34.80
CA GLY A 32 -2.28 -15.05 -35.39
C GLY A 32 -3.52 -15.47 -34.63
N GLY A 33 -3.91 -14.69 -33.62
CA GLY A 33 -5.09 -14.96 -32.81
C GLY A 33 -5.01 -14.37 -31.40
N GLY A 34 -5.24 -13.06 -31.29
CA GLY A 34 -5.75 -12.43 -30.07
C GLY A 34 -4.82 -12.20 -28.86
N LYS A 35 -3.67 -12.89 -28.67
CA LYS A 35 -2.79 -12.61 -27.51
C LYS A 35 -1.29 -12.73 -27.86
N LYS A 36 -0.58 -11.62 -27.72
CA LYS A 36 0.86 -11.48 -28.02
C LYS A 36 1.73 -12.10 -26.92
N GLY A 37 2.00 -13.40 -27.03
CA GLY A 37 3.27 -13.96 -26.53
C GLY A 37 4.28 -13.94 -27.67
N THR A 38 5.45 -13.32 -27.49
CA THR A 38 6.52 -13.41 -28.49
C THR A 38 7.37 -14.63 -28.17
N TYR A 39 7.32 -15.62 -29.07
CA TYR A 39 8.08 -16.86 -28.96
C TYR A 39 9.27 -16.82 -29.91
N TYR A 40 10.46 -17.12 -29.40
CA TYR A 40 11.67 -17.24 -30.21
C TYR A 40 12.13 -18.70 -30.25
N LEU A 41 12.15 -19.26 -31.45
CA LEU A 41 12.73 -20.58 -31.69
C LEU A 41 14.19 -20.42 -32.08
N VAL A 42 15.07 -20.98 -31.26
CA VAL A 42 16.52 -20.86 -31.42
C VAL A 42 17.11 -22.25 -31.74
N ARG A 43 17.78 -22.36 -32.88
CA ARG A 43 18.35 -23.62 -33.41
C ARG A 43 19.87 -23.67 -33.19
N TYR A 44 20.36 -24.84 -32.79
CA TYR A 44 21.78 -25.24 -32.73
C TYR A 44 22.72 -24.30 -31.94
N PHE A 45 23.04 -24.67 -30.71
CA PHE A 45 24.11 -24.08 -29.91
C PHE A 45 25.02 -25.16 -29.31
N VAL A 46 26.33 -24.90 -29.33
CA VAL A 46 27.35 -25.79 -28.76
C VAL A 46 27.34 -25.72 -27.22
N ASP A 47 27.00 -24.56 -26.66
CA ASP A 47 26.85 -24.32 -25.22
C ASP A 47 25.48 -23.68 -24.92
N PHE A 48 24.47 -24.54 -24.80
CA PHE A 48 23.05 -24.14 -24.86
C PHE A 48 22.61 -23.29 -23.66
N ARG A 49 23.15 -23.54 -22.46
CA ARG A 49 22.73 -22.87 -21.22
C ARG A 49 23.30 -21.45 -21.14
N GLU A 50 24.61 -21.30 -21.35
CA GLU A 50 25.26 -19.98 -21.36
C GLU A 50 24.66 -19.09 -22.45
N SER A 51 24.40 -19.67 -23.63
CA SER A 51 23.78 -18.94 -24.74
C SER A 51 22.34 -18.52 -24.43
N ALA A 52 21.56 -19.37 -23.76
CA ALA A 52 20.22 -19.04 -23.29
C ALA A 52 20.24 -17.89 -22.29
N GLU A 53 21.10 -17.95 -21.28
CA GLU A 53 21.24 -16.91 -20.26
C GLU A 53 21.63 -15.55 -20.87
N ARG A 54 22.56 -15.54 -21.84
CA ARG A 54 22.97 -14.32 -22.56
C ARG A 54 21.87 -13.73 -23.43
N ILE A 55 21.11 -14.57 -24.14
CA ILE A 55 19.97 -14.11 -24.96
C ILE A 55 18.88 -13.56 -24.05
N CYS A 56 18.57 -14.26 -22.95
CA CYS A 56 17.59 -13.82 -21.98
C CYS A 56 17.96 -12.46 -21.38
N ALA A 57 19.20 -12.31 -20.89
CA ALA A 57 19.71 -11.06 -20.34
C ALA A 57 19.60 -9.89 -21.35
N ARG A 58 19.94 -10.13 -22.62
CA ARG A 58 19.84 -9.10 -23.65
C ARG A 58 18.40 -8.71 -23.99
N LEU A 59 17.45 -9.64 -23.90
CA LEU A 59 16.03 -9.35 -24.11
C LEU A 59 15.44 -8.59 -22.92
N GLU A 60 15.87 -8.93 -21.70
CA GLU A 60 15.51 -8.19 -20.48
C GLU A 60 16.01 -6.73 -20.51
N GLU A 61 17.26 -6.49 -20.94
CA GLU A 61 17.81 -5.14 -21.14
C GLU A 61 16.99 -4.30 -22.12
N LEU A 62 16.27 -4.94 -23.06
CA LEU A 62 15.40 -4.30 -24.03
C LEU A 62 13.96 -4.14 -23.52
N GLY A 63 13.68 -4.48 -22.27
CA GLY A 63 12.32 -4.47 -21.69
C GLY A 63 11.39 -5.50 -22.31
N LEU A 64 11.94 -6.50 -23.01
CA LEU A 64 11.17 -7.54 -23.67
C LEU A 64 10.88 -8.68 -22.70
N HIS A 65 9.68 -9.22 -22.84
CA HIS A 65 9.08 -10.17 -21.92
C HIS A 65 8.73 -11.48 -22.66
N THR A 66 9.74 -12.27 -23.05
CA THR A 66 9.60 -13.30 -24.12
C THR A 66 10.11 -14.72 -23.81
N CYS A 67 9.29 -15.75 -23.97
CA CYS A 67 9.73 -17.15 -23.81
C CYS A 67 10.61 -17.59 -25.00
N VAL A 68 11.82 -18.12 -24.74
CA VAL A 68 12.82 -18.52 -25.76
C VAL A 68 13.04 -20.03 -25.73
N ILE A 69 12.66 -20.77 -26.77
CA ILE A 69 12.82 -22.23 -26.78
C ILE A 69 13.99 -22.67 -27.64
N PHE A 70 14.84 -23.46 -26.99
CA PHE A 70 15.97 -24.12 -27.61
C PHE A 70 15.54 -25.52 -28.04
N TYR A 71 15.59 -25.76 -29.35
CA TYR A 71 15.29 -27.06 -29.92
C TYR A 71 16.52 -27.60 -30.65
N PRO A 72 16.93 -28.86 -30.40
CA PRO A 72 18.15 -29.42 -30.99
C PRO A 72 18.00 -29.72 -32.49
N GLU A 73 16.78 -29.88 -33.01
CA GLU A 73 16.53 -30.34 -34.39
C GLU A 73 15.77 -29.32 -35.28
N LYS A 74 15.72 -29.60 -36.59
CA LYS A 74 14.89 -28.84 -37.53
C LYS A 74 13.42 -29.26 -37.44
N LEU A 75 12.57 -28.41 -36.87
CA LEU A 75 11.10 -28.52 -36.97
C LEU A 75 10.58 -28.28 -38.40
N SER A 76 9.64 -29.13 -38.86
CA SER A 76 8.77 -28.90 -40.03
C SER A 76 7.63 -27.93 -39.70
N VAL A 77 6.87 -27.45 -40.70
CA VAL A 77 5.74 -26.52 -40.48
C VAL A 77 4.64 -27.15 -39.63
N ASP A 78 4.31 -28.43 -39.86
CA ASP A 78 3.29 -29.12 -39.06
C ASP A 78 3.73 -29.30 -37.61
N GLN A 79 5.02 -29.56 -37.38
CA GLN A 79 5.61 -29.65 -36.05
C GLN A 79 5.67 -28.30 -35.33
N LEU A 80 5.53 -27.15 -36.03
CA LEU A 80 5.48 -25.84 -35.39
C LEU A 80 4.22 -25.67 -34.54
N TYR A 81 3.08 -26.22 -34.99
CA TYR A 81 1.83 -26.09 -34.24
C TYR A 81 1.93 -26.80 -32.89
N ASP A 82 2.39 -28.05 -32.90
CA ASP A 82 2.57 -28.84 -31.67
C ASP A 82 3.65 -28.21 -30.77
N ALA A 83 4.72 -27.69 -31.37
CA ALA A 83 5.74 -26.95 -30.62
C ALA A 83 5.13 -25.74 -29.92
N VAL A 84 4.34 -24.90 -30.61
CA VAL A 84 3.66 -23.73 -30.04
C VAL A 84 2.70 -24.12 -28.91
N ARG A 85 1.90 -25.18 -29.10
CA ARG A 85 1.00 -25.67 -28.04
C ARG A 85 1.78 -26.09 -26.80
N PHE A 86 2.89 -26.79 -26.99
CA PHE A 86 3.83 -27.14 -25.93
C PHE A 86 4.48 -25.88 -25.29
N LEU A 87 4.75 -24.81 -26.06
CA LEU A 87 5.27 -23.52 -25.53
C LEU A 87 4.29 -22.82 -24.59
N GLU A 88 2.99 -22.84 -24.91
CA GLU A 88 1.95 -22.35 -23.99
C GLU A 88 1.93 -23.21 -22.72
N GLU A 89 1.87 -24.56 -22.82
CA GLU A 89 1.83 -25.45 -21.65
C GLU A 89 3.03 -25.31 -20.72
N LEU A 90 4.24 -25.21 -21.28
CA LEU A 90 5.46 -24.99 -20.50
C LEU A 90 5.46 -23.64 -19.80
N ARG A 91 4.93 -22.59 -20.44
CA ARG A 91 4.77 -21.26 -19.82
C ARG A 91 3.86 -21.33 -18.59
N GLU A 92 2.73 -22.05 -18.71
CA GLU A 92 1.80 -22.25 -17.60
C GLU A 92 2.47 -22.98 -16.43
N ARG A 93 3.23 -24.05 -16.70
CA ARG A 93 3.97 -24.79 -15.66
C ARG A 93 5.08 -23.96 -15.04
N ALA A 94 5.82 -23.22 -15.86
CA ALA A 94 6.94 -22.42 -15.41
C ALA A 94 6.49 -21.40 -14.37
N PHE A 95 5.28 -20.86 -14.48
CA PHE A 95 4.72 -19.91 -13.51
C PHE A 95 4.80 -20.40 -12.05
N TYR A 96 4.80 -21.72 -11.83
CA TYR A 96 4.89 -22.36 -10.51
C TYR A 96 6.32 -22.68 -10.05
N VAL A 97 7.32 -22.46 -10.90
CA VAL A 97 8.73 -22.69 -10.56
C VAL A 97 9.38 -21.37 -10.12
N PRO A 98 9.93 -21.25 -8.90
CA PRO A 98 10.57 -20.03 -8.42
C PRO A 98 11.86 -19.67 -9.17
N GLY A 99 12.15 -18.37 -9.29
CA GLY A 99 13.48 -17.78 -9.56
C GLY A 99 14.19 -18.07 -10.90
N GLY A 100 13.83 -19.13 -11.63
CA GLY A 100 14.56 -19.53 -12.84
C GLY A 100 14.15 -18.77 -14.10
N ASN A 101 15.11 -18.08 -14.72
CA ASN A 101 14.99 -17.55 -16.10
C ASN A 101 15.18 -18.65 -17.17
N VAL A 102 15.80 -19.77 -16.79
CA VAL A 102 16.05 -20.93 -17.63
C VAL A 102 15.55 -22.17 -16.88
N ILE A 103 14.59 -22.88 -17.46
CA ILE A 103 13.98 -24.08 -16.85
C ILE A 103 13.94 -25.17 -17.91
N SER A 104 14.49 -26.35 -17.62
CA SER A 104 14.39 -27.47 -18.58
C SER A 104 12.96 -28.03 -18.63
N ALA A 105 12.53 -28.55 -19.78
CA ALA A 105 11.20 -29.16 -19.92
C ALA A 105 11.02 -30.35 -18.97
N ARG A 106 12.09 -31.13 -18.74
CA ARG A 106 12.09 -32.23 -17.78
C ARG A 106 11.79 -31.76 -16.35
N GLN A 107 12.38 -30.66 -15.91
CA GLN A 107 12.08 -30.08 -14.59
C GLN A 107 10.62 -29.65 -14.48
N LEU A 108 10.04 -29.10 -15.56
CA LEU A 108 8.63 -28.70 -15.59
C LEU A 108 7.68 -29.91 -15.53
N GLU A 109 8.02 -30.99 -16.24
CA GLU A 109 7.25 -32.25 -16.24
C GLU A 109 7.28 -32.95 -14.88
N GLU A 110 8.44 -32.98 -14.22
CA GLU A 110 8.61 -33.67 -12.93
C GLU A 110 8.01 -32.87 -11.75
N GLN A 111 8.03 -31.53 -11.79
CA GLN A 111 7.59 -30.69 -10.66
C GLN A 111 6.14 -30.20 -10.75
N VAL A 112 5.59 -30.01 -11.96
CA VAL A 112 4.31 -29.32 -12.13
C VAL A 112 3.39 -30.12 -13.04
N LYS A 113 2.57 -30.98 -12.43
CA LYS A 113 1.46 -31.63 -13.11
C LYS A 113 0.23 -30.72 -13.04
N LEU A 114 -0.07 -30.04 -14.14
CA LEU A 114 -1.33 -29.30 -14.26
C LEU A 114 -2.48 -30.32 -14.17
N LEU A 115 -3.37 -30.16 -13.20
CA LEU A 115 -4.47 -31.10 -12.99
C LEU A 115 -5.56 -30.83 -14.04
N GLU A 116 -5.89 -31.85 -14.84
CA GLU A 116 -7.13 -31.87 -15.63
C GLU A 116 -8.31 -32.09 -14.67
N GLY A 117 -8.98 -31.01 -14.30
CA GLY A 117 -10.02 -31.01 -13.27
C GLY A 117 -10.39 -29.59 -12.88
N GLU A 118 -10.67 -28.75 -13.88
CA GLU A 118 -10.79 -27.30 -13.72
C GLU A 118 -11.91 -26.86 -12.77
N GLU A 119 -12.90 -27.69 -12.42
CA GLU A 119 -14.10 -27.25 -11.67
C GLU A 119 -13.93 -27.22 -10.14
N GLU A 120 -13.51 -28.31 -9.50
CA GLU A 120 -13.46 -28.40 -8.02
C GLU A 120 -12.40 -27.45 -7.44
N ASN A 121 -11.24 -27.34 -8.10
CA ASN A 121 -10.19 -26.39 -7.73
C ASN A 121 -10.59 -24.92 -7.98
N ARG A 122 -11.46 -24.66 -8.97
CA ARG A 122 -12.05 -23.33 -9.20
C ARG A 122 -13.03 -22.98 -8.09
N GLU A 123 -13.79 -23.93 -7.56
CA GLU A 123 -14.79 -23.67 -6.52
C GLU A 123 -14.16 -23.21 -5.21
N VAL A 124 -13.11 -23.89 -4.74
CA VAL A 124 -12.38 -23.49 -3.52
C VAL A 124 -11.74 -22.11 -3.69
N SER A 125 -11.06 -21.88 -4.82
CA SER A 125 -10.45 -20.58 -5.13
C SER A 125 -11.50 -19.46 -5.20
N ARG A 126 -12.65 -19.75 -5.82
CA ARG A 126 -13.79 -18.83 -5.93
C ARG A 126 -14.39 -18.52 -4.56
N ARG A 127 -14.48 -19.51 -3.67
CA ARG A 127 -14.94 -19.31 -2.29
C ARG A 127 -14.02 -18.36 -1.53
N ILE A 128 -12.71 -18.61 -1.53
CA ILE A 128 -11.73 -17.74 -0.85
C ILE A 128 -11.81 -16.31 -1.41
N LEU A 129 -11.84 -16.17 -2.74
CA LEU A 129 -12.03 -14.86 -3.40
C LEU A 129 -13.35 -14.20 -3.02
N GLY A 130 -14.42 -14.96 -2.85
CA GLY A 130 -15.72 -14.47 -2.37
C GLY A 130 -15.62 -13.90 -0.95
N GLU A 131 -15.03 -14.65 -0.02
CA GLU A 131 -14.82 -14.22 1.37
C GLU A 131 -13.94 -12.96 1.43
N MET A 132 -12.91 -12.88 0.59
CA MET A 132 -12.06 -11.69 0.46
C MET A 132 -12.86 -10.47 -0.04
N LYS A 133 -13.70 -10.63 -1.06
CA LYS A 133 -14.55 -9.56 -1.60
C LYS A 133 -15.57 -9.07 -0.59
N GLU A 134 -16.20 -9.98 0.15
CA GLU A 134 -17.12 -9.61 1.22
C GLU A 134 -16.43 -8.69 2.24
N LEU A 135 -15.19 -9.00 2.64
CA LEU A 135 -14.42 -8.15 3.54
C LEU A 135 -14.21 -6.72 3.00
N LEU A 136 -13.95 -6.55 1.70
CA LEU A 136 -13.74 -5.23 1.07
C LEU A 136 -14.98 -4.31 1.19
N HIS A 137 -16.16 -4.92 1.23
CA HIS A 137 -17.45 -4.22 1.32
C HIS A 137 -17.93 -4.00 2.77
N THR A 138 -17.21 -4.51 3.77
CA THR A 138 -17.56 -4.28 5.18
C THR A 138 -17.26 -2.86 5.68
N GLN A 139 -17.91 -2.49 6.79
CA GLN A 139 -17.51 -1.33 7.59
C GLN A 139 -16.16 -1.60 8.28
N CYS A 140 -15.37 -0.55 8.49
CA CYS A 140 -14.02 -0.63 9.08
C CYS A 140 -13.03 -1.53 8.31
N LEU A 141 -12.93 -1.34 6.99
CA LEU A 141 -12.01 -2.06 6.11
C LEU A 141 -10.54 -1.97 6.61
N GLU A 142 -10.16 -0.85 7.21
CA GLU A 142 -8.83 -0.62 7.80
C GLU A 142 -8.44 -1.66 8.87
N LYS A 143 -9.43 -2.29 9.53
CA LYS A 143 -9.21 -3.34 10.54
C LYS A 143 -9.21 -4.75 9.95
N LYS A 144 -9.37 -4.88 8.63
CA LYS A 144 -9.50 -6.16 7.94
C LYS A 144 -8.23 -6.55 7.16
N ALA A 145 -7.20 -5.70 7.14
CA ALA A 145 -5.95 -5.96 6.43
C ALA A 145 -5.36 -7.33 6.80
N ASP A 146 -5.20 -7.62 8.10
CA ASP A 146 -4.62 -8.89 8.57
C ASP A 146 -5.46 -10.10 8.18
N ARG A 147 -6.79 -9.97 8.22
CA ARG A 147 -7.68 -11.06 7.81
C ARG A 147 -7.64 -11.29 6.30
N LEU A 148 -7.55 -10.22 5.52
CA LEU A 148 -7.41 -10.29 4.07
C LEU A 148 -6.06 -10.87 3.66
N GLU A 149 -5.02 -10.58 4.43
CA GLU A 149 -3.69 -11.18 4.28
C GLU A 149 -3.73 -12.69 4.46
N VAL A 150 -4.38 -13.17 5.52
CA VAL A 150 -4.56 -14.62 5.76
C VAL A 150 -5.25 -15.29 4.56
N PHE A 151 -6.32 -14.70 4.04
CA PHE A 151 -7.02 -15.28 2.88
C PHE A 151 -6.19 -15.23 1.59
N LEU A 152 -5.43 -14.15 1.35
CA LEU A 152 -4.51 -14.08 0.22
C LEU A 152 -3.44 -15.17 0.31
N LEU A 153 -2.85 -15.35 1.49
CA LEU A 153 -1.87 -16.42 1.74
C LEU A 153 -2.48 -17.80 1.48
N GLU A 154 -3.67 -18.07 2.01
CA GLU A 154 -4.39 -19.32 1.79
C GLU A 154 -4.65 -19.56 0.29
N TYR A 155 -5.09 -18.52 -0.43
CA TYR A 155 -5.32 -18.60 -1.88
C TYR A 155 -4.05 -19.01 -2.64
N PHE A 156 -2.91 -18.40 -2.34
CA PHE A 156 -1.64 -18.74 -3.00
C PHE A 156 -1.11 -20.13 -2.61
N ASP A 157 -1.30 -20.55 -1.35
CA ASP A 157 -0.92 -21.89 -0.90
C ASP A 157 -1.77 -22.96 -1.60
N LYS A 158 -3.06 -22.72 -1.81
CA LYS A 158 -3.91 -23.62 -2.60
C LYS A 158 -3.46 -23.72 -4.05
N LEU A 159 -3.05 -22.61 -4.66
CA LEU A 159 -2.51 -22.60 -6.03
C LEU A 159 -1.21 -23.38 -6.16
N ASN A 160 -0.32 -23.34 -5.16
CA ASN A 160 0.89 -24.15 -5.14
C ASN A 160 0.57 -25.66 -5.12
N ASN A 161 -0.43 -26.06 -4.34
CA ASN A 161 -0.82 -27.47 -4.22
C ASN A 161 -1.68 -27.95 -5.39
N ASN A 162 -2.44 -27.05 -6.02
CA ASN A 162 -3.34 -27.33 -7.12
C ASN A 162 -3.13 -26.31 -8.26
N PRO A 163 -2.09 -26.51 -9.09
CA PRO A 163 -1.77 -25.60 -10.18
C PRO A 163 -2.91 -25.48 -11.19
N ARG A 164 -3.22 -24.24 -11.58
CA ARG A 164 -4.19 -23.87 -12.62
C ARG A 164 -3.46 -23.11 -13.73
N LYS A 165 -4.15 -22.85 -14.85
CA LYS A 165 -3.58 -21.96 -15.89
C LYS A 165 -3.37 -20.56 -15.30
N CYS A 166 -2.15 -20.05 -15.38
CA CYS A 166 -1.72 -18.75 -14.86
C CYS A 166 -2.55 -17.60 -15.44
N PHE A 167 -3.00 -17.70 -16.69
CA PHE A 167 -3.88 -16.68 -17.29
C PHE A 167 -5.10 -16.36 -16.41
N TYR A 168 -5.79 -17.38 -15.88
CA TYR A 168 -6.96 -17.15 -15.02
C TYR A 168 -6.57 -16.52 -13.69
N ILE A 169 -5.44 -16.93 -13.13
CA ILE A 169 -4.93 -16.39 -11.86
C ILE A 169 -4.56 -14.91 -12.01
N LEU A 170 -3.91 -14.55 -13.11
CA LEU A 170 -3.54 -13.17 -13.42
C LEU A 170 -4.79 -12.29 -13.60
N GLU A 171 -5.81 -12.77 -14.31
CA GLU A 171 -7.10 -12.07 -14.42
C GLU A 171 -7.79 -11.91 -13.07
N GLU A 172 -7.88 -12.99 -12.28
CA GLU A 172 -8.50 -12.99 -10.95
C GLU A 172 -7.81 -11.98 -10.02
N MET A 173 -6.47 -12.00 -9.97
CA MET A 173 -5.69 -11.06 -9.14
C MET A 173 -5.74 -9.64 -9.67
N SER A 174 -5.72 -9.42 -10.99
CA SER A 174 -5.87 -8.09 -11.57
C SER A 174 -7.23 -7.48 -11.22
N PHE A 175 -8.30 -8.27 -11.24
CA PHE A 175 -9.63 -7.82 -10.85
C PHE A 175 -9.68 -7.53 -9.35
N PHE A 176 -9.19 -8.45 -8.54
CA PHE A 176 -9.20 -8.31 -7.08
C PHE A 176 -8.41 -7.08 -6.60
N LEU A 177 -7.21 -6.83 -7.14
CA LEU A 177 -6.45 -5.61 -6.82
C LEU A 177 -7.15 -4.34 -7.28
N SER A 178 -7.89 -4.39 -8.40
CA SER A 178 -8.71 -3.26 -8.85
C SER A 178 -9.89 -3.00 -7.90
N GLU A 179 -10.51 -4.05 -7.35
CA GLU A 179 -11.56 -3.94 -6.34
C GLU A 179 -11.00 -3.35 -5.03
N ILE A 180 -9.81 -3.78 -4.60
CA ILE A 180 -9.13 -3.16 -3.44
C ILE A 180 -8.87 -1.68 -3.70
N TYR A 181 -8.36 -1.33 -4.88
CA TYR A 181 -8.12 0.05 -5.27
C TYR A 181 -9.41 0.86 -5.19
N ASP A 182 -10.52 0.36 -5.76
CA ASP A 182 -11.82 1.03 -5.69
C ASP A 182 -12.33 1.18 -4.27
N ALA A 183 -12.19 0.13 -3.45
CA ALA A 183 -12.58 0.16 -2.04
C ALA A 183 -11.79 1.21 -1.25
N CYS A 184 -10.51 1.40 -1.56
CA CYS A 184 -9.68 2.44 -0.96
C CYS A 184 -10.03 3.83 -1.53
N ALA A 185 -10.14 3.96 -2.85
CA ALA A 185 -10.41 5.22 -3.56
C ALA A 185 -11.79 5.81 -3.22
N ALA A 186 -12.81 4.96 -3.04
CA ALA A 186 -14.14 5.36 -2.60
C ALA A 186 -14.14 5.97 -1.19
N ARG A 187 -13.16 5.60 -0.37
CA ARG A 187 -13.00 6.08 1.02
C ARG A 187 -12.00 7.23 1.14
N LYS A 188 -11.10 7.40 0.17
CA LYS A 188 -10.14 8.52 0.09
C LYS A 188 -9.65 8.75 -1.34
N LYS A 189 -9.76 9.98 -1.86
CA LYS A 189 -9.21 10.34 -3.19
C LYS A 189 -7.67 10.37 -3.25
N GLU A 190 -7.01 10.19 -2.10
CA GLU A 190 -5.59 10.49 -1.89
C GLU A 190 -4.78 9.22 -1.55
N ALA A 191 -5.33 8.03 -1.82
CA ALA A 191 -4.57 6.78 -1.66
C ALA A 191 -3.38 6.80 -2.63
N ARG A 192 -2.15 6.87 -2.10
CA ARG A 192 -0.91 6.62 -2.85
C ARG A 192 -0.79 5.14 -3.21
N LEU A 193 -1.74 4.66 -4.01
CA LEU A 193 -1.69 3.38 -4.68
C LEU A 193 -1.28 3.62 -6.14
N PRO A 194 -0.56 2.69 -6.79
CA PRO A 194 -0.47 2.70 -8.25
C PRO A 194 -1.89 2.73 -8.82
N GLY A 195 -2.11 3.44 -9.93
CA GLY A 195 -3.39 3.43 -10.59
C GLY A 195 -3.76 2.02 -11.07
N LYS A 196 -5.05 1.82 -11.39
CA LYS A 196 -5.52 0.53 -11.94
C LYS A 196 -4.70 0.04 -13.15
N PRO A 197 -4.31 0.89 -14.12
CA PRO A 197 -3.48 0.47 -15.24
C PRO A 197 -2.12 -0.07 -14.79
N GLU A 198 -1.47 0.59 -13.83
CA GLU A 198 -0.17 0.21 -13.28
C GLU A 198 -0.26 -1.10 -12.48
N LEU A 199 -1.28 -1.25 -11.63
CA LEU A 199 -1.55 -2.50 -10.91
C LEU A 199 -1.78 -3.67 -11.88
N LYS A 200 -2.61 -3.44 -12.91
CA LYS A 200 -2.86 -4.44 -13.94
C LYS A 200 -1.57 -4.80 -14.68
N ALA A 201 -0.80 -3.82 -15.13
CA ALA A 201 0.46 -4.06 -15.83
C ALA A 201 1.42 -4.89 -14.97
N ALA A 202 1.60 -4.55 -13.70
CA ALA A 202 2.48 -5.25 -12.77
C ALA A 202 2.04 -6.71 -12.52
N VAL A 203 0.73 -6.96 -12.34
CA VAL A 203 0.20 -8.34 -12.24
C VAL A 203 0.59 -9.15 -13.47
N TYR A 204 0.33 -8.62 -14.66
CA TYR A 204 0.62 -9.30 -15.92
C TYR A 204 2.13 -9.43 -16.24
N GLN A 205 2.98 -8.68 -15.54
CA GLN A 205 4.43 -8.75 -15.66
C GLN A 205 5.07 -9.75 -14.68
N ALA A 206 4.33 -10.22 -13.67
CA ALA A 206 4.85 -11.17 -12.68
C ALA A 206 5.43 -12.41 -13.37
N LEU A 207 6.67 -12.75 -13.04
CA LEU A 207 7.38 -13.86 -13.68
C LEU A 207 7.01 -15.22 -13.08
N ASN A 208 6.45 -15.26 -11.88
CA ASN A 208 6.04 -16.49 -11.23
C ASN A 208 5.00 -16.21 -10.14
N LEU A 209 4.45 -17.28 -9.58
CA LEU A 209 3.45 -17.22 -8.53
C LEU A 209 3.99 -16.53 -7.26
N GLU A 210 5.27 -16.70 -6.95
CA GLU A 210 5.88 -16.08 -5.77
C GLU A 210 5.98 -14.56 -5.91
N GLU A 211 6.40 -14.07 -7.08
CA GLU A 211 6.42 -12.64 -7.40
C GLU A 211 5.01 -12.06 -7.40
N LEU A 212 4.03 -12.75 -7.99
CA LEU A 212 2.64 -12.31 -7.95
C LEU A 212 2.12 -12.23 -6.51
N ARG A 213 2.39 -13.25 -5.70
CA ARG A 213 2.04 -13.29 -4.28
C ARG A 213 2.63 -12.10 -3.53
N ARG A 214 3.93 -11.88 -3.67
CA ARG A 214 4.65 -10.77 -3.05
C ARG A 214 4.02 -9.43 -3.46
N PHE A 215 3.81 -9.24 -4.75
CA PHE A 215 3.19 -8.03 -5.28
C PHE A 215 1.79 -7.78 -4.69
N CYS A 216 0.93 -8.80 -4.65
CA CYS A 216 -0.41 -8.69 -4.08
C CYS A 216 -0.39 -8.35 -2.58
N LEU A 217 0.52 -8.95 -1.81
CA LEU A 217 0.66 -8.68 -0.38
C LEU A 217 1.21 -7.27 -0.10
N GLU A 218 2.22 -6.85 -0.85
CA GLU A 218 2.87 -5.54 -0.68
C GLU A 218 2.00 -4.38 -1.18
N ASN A 219 1.29 -4.55 -2.30
CA ASN A 219 0.57 -3.44 -2.94
C ASN A 219 -0.93 -3.48 -2.69
N GLY A 220 -1.52 -4.67 -2.52
CA GLY A 220 -2.93 -4.82 -2.21
C GLY A 220 -3.24 -4.43 -0.77
N LEU A 221 -2.50 -4.96 0.20
CA LEU A 221 -2.82 -4.77 1.62
C LEU A 221 -2.35 -3.43 2.16
N GLU A 222 -1.24 -2.91 1.65
CA GLU A 222 -0.68 -1.65 2.10
C GLU A 222 -1.64 -0.47 1.90
N GLY A 223 -2.42 -0.48 0.81
CA GLY A 223 -3.50 0.49 0.61
C GLY A 223 -4.53 0.49 1.73
N ILE A 224 -4.88 -0.70 2.22
CA ILE A 224 -5.85 -0.90 3.30
C ILE A 224 -5.25 -0.54 4.65
N ARG A 225 -3.99 -0.94 4.93
CA ARG A 225 -3.25 -0.56 6.15
C ARG A 225 -3.22 0.97 6.29
N ARG A 226 -2.90 1.68 5.21
CA ARG A 226 -2.90 3.16 5.09
C ARG A 226 -4.28 3.85 5.19
N LEU A 227 -5.36 3.09 5.40
CA LEU A 227 -6.64 3.65 5.85
C LEU A 227 -6.70 3.80 7.38
N GLY A 228 -5.94 2.98 8.12
CA GLY A 228 -5.99 2.86 9.59
C GLY A 228 -5.16 3.90 10.35
N ASP A 229 -4.05 4.38 9.79
CA ASP A 229 -3.21 5.41 10.42
C ASP A 229 -3.99 6.71 10.70
N ARG A 230 -4.99 7.01 9.86
CA ARG A 230 -5.69 8.30 9.83
C ARG A 230 -6.29 8.71 11.17
N LYS A 231 -6.73 7.76 12.01
CA LYS A 231 -7.26 8.06 13.36
C LYS A 231 -6.15 8.48 14.33
N ALA A 232 -4.99 7.84 14.25
CA ALA A 232 -3.83 8.23 15.05
C ALA A 232 -3.24 9.56 14.57
N GLU A 233 -3.27 9.83 13.26
CA GLU A 233 -2.76 11.07 12.67
C GLU A 233 -3.70 12.26 12.91
N GLU A 234 -5.02 12.04 12.83
CA GLU A 234 -6.03 13.02 13.26
C GLU A 234 -5.93 13.28 14.77
N SER A 235 -5.92 12.24 15.62
CA SER A 235 -5.75 12.45 17.07
C SER A 235 -4.47 13.22 17.41
N ARG A 236 -3.33 12.93 16.77
CA ARG A 236 -2.09 13.71 16.94
C ARG A 236 -2.24 15.16 16.48
N LYS A 237 -2.95 15.40 15.38
CA LYS A 237 -3.21 16.76 14.88
C LYS A 237 -4.12 17.53 15.84
N TYR A 238 -5.13 16.88 16.41
CA TYR A 238 -6.01 17.46 17.43
C TYR A 238 -5.22 17.83 18.69
N GLU A 239 -4.44 16.89 19.22
CA GLU A 239 -3.57 17.10 20.39
C GLU A 239 -2.55 18.22 20.14
N HIS A 240 -1.95 18.27 18.95
CA HIS A 240 -1.01 19.31 18.58
C HIS A 240 -1.66 20.70 18.56
N VAL A 241 -2.84 20.84 17.93
CA VAL A 241 -3.56 22.12 17.88
C VAL A 241 -3.93 22.59 19.28
N VAL A 242 -4.44 21.69 20.12
CA VAL A 242 -4.79 22.01 21.52
C VAL A 242 -3.57 22.42 22.32
N SER A 243 -2.46 21.70 22.16
CA SER A 243 -1.19 22.01 22.82
C SER A 243 -0.68 23.40 22.43
N CYS A 244 -0.68 23.74 21.13
CA CYS A 244 -0.27 25.06 20.65
C CYS A 244 -1.16 26.17 21.20
N VAL A 245 -2.48 25.97 21.25
CA VAL A 245 -3.40 26.96 21.83
C VAL A 245 -3.09 27.17 23.31
N LYS A 246 -2.93 26.09 24.09
CA LYS A 246 -2.62 26.19 25.53
C LYS A 246 -1.30 26.92 25.77
N GLN A 247 -0.25 26.56 25.05
CA GLN A 247 1.06 27.21 25.16
C GLN A 247 1.02 28.69 24.80
N TYR A 248 0.28 29.05 23.74
CA TYR A 248 0.11 30.45 23.36
C TYR A 248 -0.63 31.25 24.44
N VAL A 249 -1.70 30.70 25.00
CA VAL A 249 -2.42 31.34 26.12
C VAL A 249 -1.52 31.47 27.34
N GLU A 250 -0.77 30.44 27.70
CA GLU A 250 0.16 30.47 28.83
C GLU A 250 1.24 31.55 28.69
N ALA A 251 1.75 31.77 27.48
CA ALA A 251 2.75 32.79 27.20
C ALA A 251 2.18 34.22 27.13
N HIS A 252 0.91 34.37 26.72
CA HIS A 252 0.32 35.67 26.36
C HIS A 252 -0.96 36.04 27.13
N TYR A 253 -1.32 35.34 28.20
CA TYR A 253 -2.58 35.59 28.93
C TYR A 253 -2.72 37.02 29.46
N GLY A 254 -1.61 37.71 29.76
CA GLY A 254 -1.60 39.12 30.18
C GLY A 254 -1.86 40.12 29.06
N ASP A 255 -1.76 39.70 27.79
CA ASP A 255 -1.88 40.54 26.61
C ASP A 255 -3.23 40.33 25.89
N SER A 256 -3.49 41.12 24.84
CA SER A 256 -4.62 40.87 23.93
C SER A 256 -4.32 39.63 23.07
N ILE A 257 -5.06 38.55 23.29
CA ILE A 257 -4.91 37.30 22.53
C ILE A 257 -5.77 37.35 21.26
N CYS A 258 -5.14 37.13 20.11
CA CYS A 258 -5.80 37.06 18.80
C CYS A 258 -5.70 35.63 18.25
N VAL A 259 -6.86 34.96 18.13
CA VAL A 259 -6.92 33.58 17.61
C VAL A 259 -6.50 33.51 16.14
N GLU A 260 -6.68 34.60 15.39
CA GLU A 260 -6.25 34.71 14.00
C GLU A 260 -4.72 34.66 13.87
N ALA A 261 -3.99 35.31 14.78
CA ALA A 261 -2.53 35.27 14.82
C ALA A 261 -2.03 33.84 15.13
N LEU A 262 -2.58 33.22 16.19
CA LEU A 262 -2.28 31.85 16.56
C LEU A 262 -2.55 30.86 15.42
N ALA A 263 -3.70 31.00 14.75
CA ALA A 263 -4.07 30.12 13.64
C ALA A 263 -3.11 30.29 12.44
N SER A 264 -2.67 31.53 12.17
CA SER A 264 -1.66 31.83 11.16
C SER A 264 -0.32 31.17 11.48
N ASP A 265 0.13 31.23 12.74
CA ASP A 265 1.42 30.68 13.18
C ASP A 265 1.50 29.15 13.02
N ILE A 266 0.36 28.45 13.15
CA ILE A 266 0.26 26.99 12.97
C ILE A 266 -0.26 26.58 11.58
N GLY A 267 -0.44 27.53 10.66
CA GLY A 267 -0.85 27.28 9.27
C GLY A 267 -2.27 26.73 9.11
N LEU A 268 -3.19 27.08 10.03
CA LEU A 268 -4.59 26.62 10.02
C LEU A 268 -5.57 27.79 9.93
N SER A 269 -6.81 27.50 9.53
CA SER A 269 -7.86 28.52 9.55
C SER A 269 -8.36 28.74 10.99
N PRO A 270 -8.69 29.98 11.39
CA PRO A 270 -9.17 30.28 12.75
C PRO A 270 -10.42 29.48 13.14
N ASN A 271 -11.32 29.25 12.18
CA ASN A 271 -12.54 28.47 12.41
C ASN A 271 -12.23 27.00 12.69
N TYR A 272 -11.23 26.42 12.01
CA TYR A 272 -10.81 25.05 12.25
C TYR A 272 -10.18 24.89 13.64
N VAL A 273 -9.32 25.83 14.05
CA VAL A 273 -8.71 25.85 15.38
C VAL A 273 -9.77 25.95 16.49
N ARG A 274 -10.77 26.83 16.32
CA ARG A 274 -11.90 26.98 17.27
C ARG A 274 -12.70 25.68 17.42
N SER A 275 -13.05 25.06 16.29
CA SER A 275 -13.84 23.83 16.28
C SER A 275 -13.08 22.68 16.94
N LEU A 276 -11.81 22.48 16.57
CA LEU A 276 -10.96 21.43 17.14
C LEU A 276 -10.76 21.59 18.64
N PHE A 277 -10.46 22.82 19.09
CA PHE A 277 -10.25 23.09 20.51
C PHE A 277 -11.51 22.82 21.32
N LYS A 278 -12.68 23.26 20.83
CA LYS A 278 -13.97 23.02 21.49
C LYS A 278 -14.35 21.55 21.53
N GLU A 279 -14.08 20.81 20.45
CA GLU A 279 -14.32 19.37 20.40
C GLU A 279 -13.44 18.61 21.40
N SER A 280 -12.17 19.03 21.56
CA SER A 280 -11.22 18.37 22.46
C SER A 280 -11.42 18.73 23.94
N GLU A 281 -11.58 20.02 24.25
CA GLU A 281 -11.59 20.53 25.64
C GLU A 281 -13.02 20.75 26.16
N GLY A 282 -14.04 20.58 25.34
CA GLY A 282 -15.45 20.85 25.68
C GLY A 282 -15.78 22.33 25.87
N THR A 283 -14.80 23.23 25.74
CA THR A 283 -14.92 24.67 25.98
C THR A 283 -14.31 25.47 24.84
N THR A 284 -14.77 26.69 24.64
CA THR A 284 -14.18 27.59 23.64
C THR A 284 -12.83 28.14 24.11
N ILE A 285 -12.01 28.55 23.15
CA ILE A 285 -10.70 29.19 23.44
C ILE A 285 -10.87 30.42 24.35
N ASN A 286 -11.93 31.22 24.15
CA ASN A 286 -12.19 32.39 24.98
C ASN A 286 -12.56 32.03 26.42
N GLU A 287 -13.37 30.98 26.62
CA GLU A 287 -13.68 30.47 27.96
C GLU A 287 -12.42 29.95 28.65
N TRP A 288 -11.58 29.22 27.92
CA TRP A 288 -10.28 28.76 28.42
C TRP A 288 -9.35 29.91 28.85
N ILE A 289 -9.27 30.98 28.05
CA ILE A 289 -8.48 32.18 28.40
C ILE A 289 -9.01 32.83 29.68
N VAL A 290 -10.33 32.95 29.82
CA VAL A 290 -10.95 33.52 31.02
C VAL A 290 -10.62 32.67 32.25
N GLU A 291 -10.79 31.35 32.16
CA GLU A 291 -10.45 30.43 33.26
C GLU A 291 -8.98 30.54 33.66
N PHE A 292 -8.07 30.47 32.67
CA PHE A 292 -6.65 30.57 32.93
C PHE A 292 -6.26 31.91 33.59
N ARG A 293 -6.83 33.03 33.13
CA ARG A 293 -6.61 34.35 33.75
C ARG A 293 -7.12 34.42 35.18
N MET A 294 -8.26 33.81 35.46
CA MET A 294 -8.85 33.75 36.80
C MET A 294 -7.99 32.91 37.76
N GLU A 295 -7.48 31.77 37.30
CA GLU A 295 -6.53 30.95 38.08
C GLU A 295 -5.24 31.73 38.39
N LYS A 296 -4.68 32.45 37.41
CA LYS A 296 -3.51 33.31 37.64
C LYS A 296 -3.83 34.48 38.59
N ALA A 297 -5.03 35.04 38.52
CA ALA A 297 -5.47 36.07 39.44
C ALA A 297 -5.53 35.55 40.89
N CYS A 298 -6.09 34.35 41.11
CA CYS A 298 -6.09 33.70 42.42
C CYS A 298 -4.66 33.51 42.96
N ALA A 299 -3.74 33.04 42.13
CA ALA A 299 -2.33 32.90 42.52
C ALA A 299 -1.71 34.25 42.92
N LEU A 300 -1.96 35.32 42.16
CA LEU A 300 -1.45 36.66 42.45
C LEU A 300 -2.11 37.30 43.69
N LEU A 301 -3.36 36.93 44.02
CA LEU A 301 -4.05 37.45 45.20
C LEU A 301 -3.40 37.03 46.53
N THR A 302 -2.58 35.98 46.51
CA THR A 302 -1.78 35.53 47.68
C THR A 302 -0.70 36.55 48.10
N ASP A 303 -0.24 37.40 47.18
CA ASP A 303 0.72 38.45 47.49
C ASP A 303 -0.01 39.72 47.99
N ARG A 304 0.13 39.99 49.30
CA ARG A 304 -0.48 41.16 49.97
C ARG A 304 0.00 42.50 49.41
N ARG A 305 1.13 42.53 48.71
CA ARG A 305 1.70 43.78 48.16
C ARG A 305 1.01 44.20 46.86
N LEU A 306 0.38 43.28 46.15
CA LEU A 306 -0.29 43.55 44.87
C LEU A 306 -1.71 44.08 45.11
N LYS A 307 -2.05 45.23 44.55
CA LYS A 307 -3.43 45.76 44.58
C LYS A 307 -4.28 45.03 43.55
N VAL A 308 -5.58 44.88 43.82
CA VAL A 308 -6.53 44.22 42.87
C VAL A 308 -6.51 44.86 41.49
N LYS A 309 -6.36 46.19 41.41
CA LYS A 309 -6.21 46.94 40.16
C LYS A 309 -4.93 46.59 39.38
N GLU A 310 -3.84 46.26 40.08
CA GLU A 310 -2.58 45.84 39.46
C GLU A 310 -2.73 44.40 38.95
N ILE A 311 -3.30 43.52 39.77
CA ILE A 311 -3.59 42.13 39.38
C ILE A 311 -4.49 42.08 38.15
N SER A 312 -5.55 42.89 38.09
CA SER A 312 -6.44 42.93 36.92
C SER A 312 -5.68 43.24 35.64
N ARG A 313 -4.74 44.20 35.69
CA ARG A 313 -3.89 44.55 34.53
C ARG A 313 -2.91 43.44 34.19
N MET A 314 -2.27 42.83 35.19
CA MET A 314 -1.31 41.74 34.99
C MET A 314 -1.94 40.51 34.32
N VAL A 315 -3.23 40.25 34.58
CA VAL A 315 -3.97 39.13 33.98
C VAL A 315 -4.78 39.54 32.73
N GLY A 316 -4.48 40.71 32.15
CA GLY A 316 -5.00 41.11 30.84
C GLY A 316 -6.38 41.78 30.84
N TYR A 317 -6.79 42.40 31.95
CA TYR A 317 -7.99 43.23 32.04
C TYR A 317 -7.64 44.70 32.25
N GLU A 318 -7.96 45.53 31.25
CA GLU A 318 -7.79 46.99 31.34
C GLU A 318 -8.75 47.63 32.36
N ASN A 319 -9.98 47.11 32.44
CA ASN A 319 -11.02 47.59 33.34
C ASN A 319 -11.12 46.70 34.59
N SER A 320 -10.64 47.21 35.73
CA SER A 320 -10.68 46.49 37.00
C SER A 320 -12.09 46.19 37.50
N SER A 321 -13.09 47.03 37.21
CA SER A 321 -14.48 46.78 37.63
C SER A 321 -15.05 45.56 36.88
N TYR A 322 -14.77 45.47 35.57
CA TYR A 322 -15.16 44.30 34.78
C TYR A 322 -14.47 43.02 35.26
N PHE A 323 -13.15 43.10 35.52
CA PHE A 323 -12.41 42.00 36.16
C PHE A 323 -13.08 41.53 37.46
N CYS A 324 -13.41 42.45 38.37
CA CYS A 324 -14.07 42.11 39.63
C CYS A 324 -15.43 41.42 39.41
N SER A 325 -16.21 41.86 38.42
CA SER A 325 -17.49 41.22 38.08
C SER A 325 -17.31 39.81 37.52
N VAL A 326 -16.31 39.58 36.66
CA VAL A 326 -16.00 38.26 36.12
C VAL A 326 -15.49 37.33 37.23
N PHE A 327 -14.58 37.82 38.08
CA PHE A 327 -14.05 37.07 39.21
C PHE A 327 -15.16 36.67 40.20
N ALA A 328 -16.01 37.61 40.59
CA ALA A 328 -17.12 37.34 41.51
C ALA A 328 -18.13 36.35 40.94
N ARG A 329 -18.43 36.43 39.63
CA ARG A 329 -19.27 35.44 38.96
C ARG A 329 -18.66 34.03 39.01
N ARG A 330 -17.34 33.94 38.95
CA ARG A 330 -16.62 32.66 38.88
C ARG A 330 -16.39 32.00 40.23
N PHE A 331 -16.11 32.79 41.27
CA PHE A 331 -15.75 32.29 42.60
C PHE A 331 -16.81 32.59 43.67
N GLY A 332 -17.88 33.32 43.34
CA GLY A 332 -18.96 33.67 44.28
C GLY A 332 -18.66 34.85 45.20
N VAL A 333 -17.38 35.27 45.28
CA VAL A 333 -16.91 36.37 46.13
C VAL A 333 -16.02 37.34 45.35
N SER A 334 -15.93 38.58 45.80
CA SER A 334 -15.04 39.57 45.17
C SER A 334 -13.56 39.20 45.36
N PRO A 335 -12.63 39.71 44.52
CA PRO A 335 -11.19 39.45 44.68
C PRO A 335 -10.63 39.85 46.07
N ASN A 336 -11.19 40.90 46.67
CA ASN A 336 -10.79 41.34 48.02
C ASN A 336 -11.28 40.38 49.11
N GLU A 337 -12.53 39.91 49.01
CA GLU A 337 -13.08 38.91 49.93
C GLU A 337 -12.34 37.59 49.79
N TYR A 338 -12.12 37.11 48.57
CA TYR A 338 -11.33 35.91 48.30
C TYR A 338 -9.93 36.00 48.95
N ARG A 339 -9.26 37.15 48.80
CA ARG A 339 -7.96 37.40 49.44
C ARG A 339 -8.03 37.32 50.97
N LEU A 340 -9.09 37.87 51.58
CA LEU A 340 -9.26 37.80 53.02
C LEU A 340 -9.47 36.35 53.48
N GLU A 341 -10.19 35.54 52.71
CA GLU A 341 -10.42 34.12 53.01
C GLU A 341 -9.15 33.27 52.92
N ILE A 342 -8.26 33.54 51.95
CA ILE A 342 -7.03 32.75 51.77
C ILE A 342 -5.86 33.20 52.67
N LEU A 343 -5.93 34.40 53.26
CA LEU A 343 -4.83 35.01 54.03
C LEU A 343 -5.21 35.34 55.49
N GLY A 344 -6.49 35.35 55.82
CA GLY A 344 -7.01 35.44 57.19
C GLY A 344 -7.00 34.10 57.87
#